data_AF-A0A354EPP9-F1
#
_entry.id   AF-A0A354EPP9-F1
#
_cell.length_a   1.000
_cell.length_b   1.000
_cell.length_c   1.000
_cell.angle_alpha   90.00
_cell.angle_beta   90.00
_cell.angle_gamma   90.00
#
_symmetry.space_group_name_H-M   'P 1'
#
loop_
_entity.id
_entity.type
_entity.pdbx_description
1 polymer ?
#
loop_
_entity_poly.entity_id
_entity_poly.type
_entity_poly.pdbx_seq_one_letter_code
_entity_poly.pdbx_strand_id
1 'polypeptide(L)'
;MTRDEDFEPTPGRIRDRGVSRLPTALNLIKAATQRAGGRGSGSGRAPGAGPSTFGRGRSAALLARHVAARRTVVIKARVVRQAAGRATLGAHLRYLVRDGTTRDGAAGELFDAEADGVDRKGFAERAADDRHHFRFIVSPEDGAELDDLRTYTRHLVSRMEADLGTRLDWVAVDHWNTDNPHTHLIVRGRDDTGKDL
;
A
#
# COMPACT_ATOMS: atom_id res chain seq x y z
N MET A 1 49.04 18.73 -29.23
CA MET A 1 47.68 18.49 -29.77
C MET A 1 47.44 16.99 -29.71
N THR A 2 46.81 16.54 -28.62
CA THR A 2 46.48 15.14 -28.35
C THR A 2 45.29 14.71 -29.21
N ARG A 3 45.42 13.59 -29.92
CA ARG A 3 44.33 12.98 -30.69
C ARG A 3 43.49 12.12 -29.75
N ASP A 4 42.20 12.39 -29.70
CA ASP A 4 41.20 11.54 -29.05
C ASP A 4 41.16 10.18 -29.78
N GLU A 5 41.28 9.09 -29.04
CA GLU A 5 41.02 7.75 -29.55
C GLU A 5 39.50 7.51 -29.48
N ASP A 6 38.88 7.31 -30.64
CA ASP A 6 37.45 7.04 -30.76
C ASP A 6 37.10 5.71 -30.07
N PHE A 7 36.51 5.82 -28.89
CA PHE A 7 35.95 4.70 -28.14
C PHE A 7 34.60 4.32 -28.76
N GLU A 8 34.57 3.24 -29.53
CA GLU A 8 33.33 2.63 -30.02
C GLU A 8 32.87 1.49 -29.08
N PRO A 9 31.90 1.71 -28.18
CA PRO A 9 31.36 0.65 -27.36
C PRO A 9 30.52 -0.30 -28.20
N THR A 10 30.85 -1.60 -28.20
CA THR A 10 30.02 -2.64 -28.80
C THR A 10 28.95 -3.09 -27.78
N PRO A 11 27.65 -2.80 -27.98
CA PRO A 11 26.61 -3.22 -27.03
C PRO A 11 26.33 -4.72 -27.19
N GLY A 12 26.39 -5.46 -26.08
CA GLY A 12 26.01 -6.87 -26.05
C GLY A 12 24.51 -7.09 -26.35
N ARG A 13 24.15 -8.33 -26.67
CA ARG A 13 22.78 -8.70 -27.07
C ARG A 13 21.78 -8.41 -25.94
N ILE A 14 20.68 -7.72 -26.28
CA ILE A 14 19.64 -7.34 -25.34
C ILE A 14 19.10 -8.59 -24.63
N ARG A 15 19.26 -8.62 -23.29
CA ARG A 15 18.89 -9.67 -22.31
C ARG A 15 19.92 -10.73 -21.96
N ASP A 16 21.18 -10.59 -22.36
CA ASP A 16 22.22 -11.49 -21.85
C ASP A 16 22.67 -11.07 -20.44
N ARG A 17 22.09 -11.69 -19.41
CA ARG A 17 22.57 -11.59 -18.02
C ARG A 17 23.37 -12.86 -17.74
N GLY A 18 24.68 -12.69 -17.56
CA GLY A 18 25.61 -13.76 -17.18
C GLY A 18 25.02 -14.66 -16.10
N VAL A 19 25.20 -15.97 -16.29
CA VAL A 19 24.53 -17.02 -15.53
C VAL A 19 25.00 -17.03 -14.08
N SER A 20 24.35 -16.25 -13.22
CA SER A 20 24.30 -16.54 -11.79
C SER A 20 23.37 -17.73 -11.61
N ARG A 21 23.93 -18.93 -11.41
CA ARG A 21 23.16 -20.14 -11.05
C ARG A 21 22.64 -20.02 -9.61
N LEU A 22 21.69 -19.10 -9.38
CA LEU A 22 20.80 -19.21 -8.24
C LEU A 22 19.88 -20.42 -8.50
N PRO A 23 19.64 -21.29 -7.50
CA PRO A 23 18.78 -22.45 -7.69
C PRO A 23 17.40 -21.98 -8.14
N THR A 24 16.93 -22.42 -9.31
CA THR A 24 15.55 -22.23 -9.74
C THR A 24 14.61 -22.64 -8.60
N ALA A 25 13.50 -21.92 -8.39
CA ALA A 25 12.54 -22.22 -7.32
C ALA A 25 12.18 -23.72 -7.24
N LEU A 26 12.13 -24.40 -8.39
CA LEU A 26 12.00 -25.85 -8.54
C LEU A 26 13.06 -26.69 -7.78
N ASN A 27 14.32 -26.27 -7.76
CA ASN A 27 15.41 -26.95 -7.06
C ASN A 27 15.31 -26.75 -5.54
N LEU A 28 14.85 -25.57 -5.10
CA LEU A 28 14.53 -25.30 -3.69
C LEU A 28 13.36 -26.17 -3.21
N ILE A 29 12.31 -26.29 -4.03
CA ILE A 29 11.17 -27.16 -3.76
C ILE A 29 11.60 -28.63 -3.73
N LYS A 30 12.36 -29.11 -4.72
CA LYS A 30 12.89 -30.49 -4.73
C LYS A 30 13.76 -30.79 -3.50
N ALA A 31 14.63 -29.86 -3.11
CA ALA A 31 15.47 -30.03 -1.92
C ALA A 31 14.63 -30.05 -0.64
N ALA A 32 13.58 -29.23 -0.55
CA ALA A 32 12.64 -29.24 0.57
C ALA A 32 11.86 -30.55 0.64
N THR A 33 11.36 -31.07 -0.50
CA THR A 33 10.65 -32.35 -0.57
C THR A 33 11.52 -33.54 -0.18
N GLN A 34 12.79 -33.55 -0.59
CA GLN A 34 13.73 -34.60 -0.20
C GLN A 34 14.09 -34.53 1.29
N ARG A 35 14.28 -33.33 1.86
CA ARG A 35 14.51 -33.15 3.31
C ARG A 35 13.28 -33.47 4.16
N ALA A 36 12.07 -33.34 3.60
CA ALA A 36 10.81 -33.70 4.25
C ALA A 36 10.51 -35.21 4.21
N GLY A 37 11.48 -36.06 3.83
CA GLY A 37 11.32 -37.52 3.81
C GLY A 37 10.82 -38.07 2.48
N GLY A 38 10.86 -37.30 1.39
CA GLY A 38 10.52 -37.74 0.03
C GLY A 38 11.56 -38.68 -0.59
N ARG A 39 11.90 -39.77 0.10
CA ARG A 39 12.53 -40.97 -0.44
C ARG A 39 12.02 -42.18 0.35
N GLY A 40 10.79 -42.58 0.06
CA GLY A 40 10.20 -43.83 0.50
C GLY A 40 9.98 -44.75 -0.69
N SER A 41 11.03 -45.47 -1.09
CA SER A 41 10.87 -46.76 -1.76
C SER A 41 10.28 -47.71 -0.72
N GLY A 42 8.99 -48.05 -0.83
CA GLY A 42 8.37 -49.00 0.08
C GLY A 42 6.87 -49.11 -0.11
N SER A 43 6.43 -50.13 -0.83
CA SER A 43 5.06 -50.63 -0.82
C SER A 43 4.70 -51.09 0.60
N GLY A 44 3.87 -50.30 1.30
CA GLY A 44 3.39 -50.64 2.63
C GLY A 44 2.18 -49.79 3.01
N ARG A 45 0.99 -50.33 2.80
CA ARG A 45 -0.30 -49.70 3.12
C ARG A 45 -0.53 -49.87 4.64
N ALA A 46 -0.31 -48.83 5.43
CA ALA A 46 -0.73 -48.82 6.83
C ALA A 46 -2.15 -48.21 6.94
N PRO A 47 -3.15 -48.94 7.45
CA PRO A 47 -4.48 -48.39 7.72
C PRO A 47 -4.45 -47.69 9.09
N GLY A 48 -4.90 -46.43 9.16
CA GLY A 48 -5.20 -45.78 10.45
C GLY A 48 -4.58 -44.42 10.75
N ALA A 49 -4.05 -43.68 9.78
CA ALA A 49 -3.61 -42.30 10.03
C ALA A 49 -4.73 -41.31 9.69
N GLY A 50 -5.47 -40.84 10.71
CA GLY A 50 -6.23 -39.59 10.62
C GLY A 50 -5.30 -38.40 10.28
N PRO A 51 -5.83 -37.23 9.89
CA PRO A 51 -5.00 -36.11 9.46
C PRO A 51 -4.01 -35.73 10.58
N SER A 52 -2.72 -35.92 10.31
CA SER A 52 -1.65 -35.69 11.26
C SER A 52 -1.70 -34.25 11.78
N THR A 53 -1.99 -34.10 13.08
CA THR A 53 -2.06 -32.80 13.77
C THR A 53 -0.71 -32.34 14.34
N PHE A 54 0.31 -33.21 14.26
CA PHE A 54 1.63 -33.01 14.85
C PHE A 54 2.71 -33.10 13.76
N GLY A 55 3.08 -31.93 13.20
CA GLY A 55 4.13 -31.84 12.20
C GLY A 55 4.28 -30.44 11.62
N ARG A 56 5.50 -30.11 11.17
CA ARG A 56 5.85 -28.82 10.55
C ARG A 56 5.00 -28.47 9.33
N GLY A 57 4.31 -29.45 8.73
CA GLY A 57 3.32 -29.24 7.66
C GLY A 57 2.10 -28.43 8.10
N ARG A 58 1.63 -28.60 9.34
CA ARG A 58 0.54 -27.76 9.90
C ARG A 58 1.01 -26.33 10.12
N SER A 59 2.18 -26.14 10.71
CA SER A 59 2.76 -24.81 10.92
C SER A 59 3.06 -24.11 9.59
N ALA A 60 3.60 -24.82 8.61
CA ALA A 60 3.83 -24.30 7.26
C ALA A 60 2.51 -23.96 6.54
N ALA A 61 1.47 -24.79 6.68
CA ALA A 61 0.15 -24.49 6.13
C ALA A 61 -0.51 -23.29 6.82
N LEU A 62 -0.36 -23.13 8.13
CA LEU A 62 -0.83 -21.95 8.87
C LEU A 62 -0.06 -20.70 8.43
N LEU A 63 1.28 -20.76 8.35
CA LEU A 63 2.10 -19.65 7.82
C LEU A 63 1.75 -19.31 6.37
N ALA A 64 1.55 -20.31 5.50
CA ALA A 64 1.14 -20.09 4.12
C ALA A 64 -0.25 -19.43 4.04
N ARG A 65 -1.19 -19.81 4.90
CA ARG A 65 -2.50 -19.14 5.02
C ARG A 65 -2.36 -17.70 5.53
N HIS A 66 -1.47 -17.45 6.49
CA HIS A 66 -1.19 -16.09 6.97
C HIS A 66 -0.50 -15.20 5.93
N VAL A 67 0.30 -15.77 5.02
CA VAL A 67 0.90 -15.04 3.90
C VAL A 67 -0.12 -14.82 2.78
N ALA A 68 -0.99 -15.80 2.52
CA ALA A 68 -2.06 -15.69 1.52
C ALA A 68 -3.18 -14.71 1.92
N ALA A 69 -3.32 -14.39 3.21
CA ALA A 69 -4.28 -13.41 3.73
C ALA A 69 -3.71 -11.97 3.80
N ARG A 70 -2.57 -11.69 3.17
CA ARG A 70 -1.97 -10.35 3.17
C ARG A 70 -2.37 -9.59 1.93
N ARG A 71 -3.19 -8.56 2.13
CA ARG A 71 -3.47 -7.53 1.14
C ARG A 71 -2.27 -6.63 0.97
N THR A 72 -1.83 -6.44 -0.27
CA THR A 72 -0.83 -5.44 -0.64
C THR A 72 -1.51 -4.10 -0.86
N VAL A 73 -0.87 -3.03 -0.38
CA VAL A 73 -1.39 -1.67 -0.49
C VAL A 73 -0.26 -0.78 -0.98
N VAL A 74 -0.50 -0.06 -2.07
CA VAL A 74 0.43 0.96 -2.56
C VAL A 74 0.06 2.30 -1.91
N ILE A 75 1.03 2.94 -1.28
CA ILE A 75 0.86 4.28 -0.69
C ILE A 75 1.82 5.23 -1.40
N LYS A 76 1.27 6.26 -2.07
CA LYS A 76 2.06 7.40 -2.56
C LYS A 76 1.94 8.53 -1.56
N ALA A 77 3.07 8.98 -1.02
CA ALA A 77 3.11 10.04 -0.02
C ALA A 77 3.79 11.31 -0.56
N ARG A 78 3.28 12.48 -0.17
CA ARG A 78 3.89 13.77 -0.45
C ARG A 78 3.73 14.72 0.74
N VAL A 79 4.83 15.38 1.12
CA VAL A 79 4.83 16.47 2.09
C VAL A 79 4.69 17.80 1.36
N VAL A 80 3.72 18.63 1.75
CA VAL A 80 3.47 19.93 1.14
C VAL A 80 3.63 21.03 2.16
N ARG A 81 4.74 21.78 2.04
CA ARG A 81 4.97 23.00 2.85
C ARG A 81 4.03 24.11 2.39
N GLN A 82 3.37 24.75 3.35
CA GLN A 82 2.64 26.00 3.09
C GLN A 82 3.65 27.10 2.74
N ALA A 83 3.39 27.86 1.69
CA ALA A 83 4.20 29.00 1.28
C ALA A 83 3.31 30.01 0.55
N ALA A 84 3.58 31.30 0.74
CA ALA A 84 2.89 32.37 0.02
C ALA A 84 2.99 32.15 -1.50
N GLY A 85 1.86 32.23 -2.21
CA GLY A 85 1.79 32.08 -3.67
C GLY A 85 1.69 30.64 -4.21
N ARG A 86 1.71 29.60 -3.37
CA ARG A 86 1.39 28.22 -3.81
C ARG A 86 -0.13 27.99 -3.85
N ALA A 87 -0.56 27.06 -4.71
CA ALA A 87 -1.95 26.62 -4.75
C ALA A 87 -2.39 26.17 -3.35
N THR A 88 -3.42 26.83 -2.83
CA THR A 88 -3.86 26.65 -1.45
C THR A 88 -4.43 25.24 -1.27
N LEU A 89 -4.34 24.71 -0.04
CA LEU A 89 -5.00 23.45 0.32
C LEU A 89 -6.48 23.45 -0.09
N GLY A 90 -7.18 24.59 0.08
CA GLY A 90 -8.57 24.74 -0.37
C GLY A 90 -8.77 24.54 -1.88
N ALA A 91 -7.83 24.95 -2.73
CA ALA A 91 -7.90 24.67 -4.17
C ALA A 91 -7.71 23.18 -4.47
N HIS A 92 -6.83 22.51 -3.72
CA HIS A 92 -6.63 21.07 -3.87
C HIS A 92 -7.86 20.26 -3.44
N LEU A 93 -8.47 20.60 -2.30
CA LEU A 93 -9.69 19.93 -1.83
C LEU A 93 -10.84 20.08 -2.83
N ARG A 94 -10.99 21.25 -3.48
CA ARG A 94 -11.96 21.43 -4.57
C ARG A 94 -11.69 20.52 -5.75
N TYR A 95 -10.42 20.34 -6.12
CA TYR A 95 -10.05 19.43 -7.19
C TYR A 95 -10.37 17.97 -6.86
N LEU A 96 -10.16 17.56 -5.59
CA LEU A 96 -10.41 16.19 -5.14
C LEU A 96 -11.91 15.83 -5.11
N VAL A 97 -12.79 16.79 -4.83
CA VAL A 97 -14.24 16.61 -4.68
C VAL A 97 -14.99 16.75 -6.03
N ARG A 98 -14.28 16.91 -7.15
CA ARG A 98 -14.92 17.15 -8.46
C ARG A 98 -15.85 16.02 -8.91
N ASP A 99 -16.82 16.37 -9.74
CA ASP A 99 -17.78 15.45 -10.36
C ASP A 99 -17.08 14.29 -11.09
N GLY A 100 -17.71 13.11 -11.08
CA GLY A 100 -17.19 11.91 -11.73
C GLY A 100 -16.08 11.22 -10.96
N THR A 101 -16.09 11.24 -9.63
CA THR A 101 -15.08 10.57 -8.78
C THR A 101 -15.66 9.41 -7.96
N THR A 102 -16.97 9.32 -7.78
CA THR A 102 -17.64 8.18 -7.10
C THR A 102 -18.04 7.08 -8.09
N ARG A 103 -18.41 5.90 -7.56
CA ARG A 103 -18.80 4.73 -8.35
C ARG A 103 -19.98 5.01 -9.30
N ASP A 104 -20.87 5.91 -8.88
CA ASP A 104 -22.06 6.33 -9.63
C ASP A 104 -21.85 7.61 -10.45
N GLY A 105 -20.62 8.14 -10.49
CA GLY A 105 -20.28 9.35 -11.24
C GLY A 105 -20.63 10.68 -10.55
N ALA A 106 -21.14 10.64 -9.31
CA ALA A 106 -21.37 11.83 -8.51
C ALA A 106 -20.06 12.47 -8.00
N ALA A 107 -20.15 13.71 -7.50
CA ALA A 107 -19.08 14.38 -6.78
C ALA A 107 -18.61 13.54 -5.58
N GLY A 108 -17.29 13.47 -5.40
CA GLY A 108 -16.69 12.81 -4.25
C GLY A 108 -16.98 13.59 -2.97
N GLU A 109 -17.39 12.91 -1.92
CA GLU A 109 -17.67 13.54 -0.63
C GLU A 109 -16.49 13.35 0.32
N LEU A 110 -16.08 14.45 0.99
CA LEU A 110 -15.04 14.37 2.01
C LEU A 110 -15.57 13.67 3.26
N PHE A 111 -14.75 12.82 3.84
CA PHE A 111 -15.02 12.18 5.13
C PHE A 111 -13.80 12.31 6.06
N ASP A 112 -14.04 12.16 7.35
CA ASP A 112 -13.02 12.06 8.38
C ASP A 112 -13.26 10.83 9.28
N ALA A 113 -12.64 10.84 10.46
CA ALA A 113 -12.74 9.74 11.42
C ALA A 113 -14.18 9.45 11.87
N GLU A 114 -15.03 10.48 12.00
CA GLU A 114 -16.32 10.39 12.67
C GLU A 114 -17.49 10.61 11.69
N ALA A 115 -17.30 11.42 10.65
CA ALA A 115 -18.38 11.87 9.79
C ALA A 115 -18.03 11.77 8.30
N ASP A 116 -19.09 11.64 7.51
CA ASP A 116 -19.10 11.89 6.07
C ASP A 116 -19.64 13.31 5.82
N GLY A 117 -19.29 13.92 4.69
CA GLY A 117 -19.77 15.26 4.33
C GLY A 117 -19.02 16.41 5.00
N VAL A 118 -17.73 16.22 5.29
CA VAL A 118 -16.91 17.21 6.00
C VAL A 118 -16.74 18.49 5.15
N ASP A 119 -16.92 19.65 5.80
CA ASP A 119 -16.74 20.93 5.12
C ASP A 119 -15.27 21.16 4.73
N ARG A 120 -15.03 21.18 3.43
CA ARG A 120 -13.74 21.49 2.81
C ARG A 120 -13.17 22.83 3.26
N LYS A 121 -14.02 23.84 3.48
CA LYS A 121 -13.57 25.19 3.83
C LYS A 121 -13.08 25.19 5.29
N GLY A 122 -13.88 24.64 6.19
CA GLY A 122 -13.51 24.48 7.60
C GLY A 122 -12.20 23.71 7.79
N PHE A 123 -11.99 22.60 7.07
CA PHE A 123 -10.70 21.89 7.14
C PHE A 123 -9.53 22.74 6.63
N ALA A 124 -9.71 23.43 5.49
CA ALA A 124 -8.66 24.28 4.93
C ALA A 124 -8.29 25.46 5.84
N GLU A 125 -9.27 26.03 6.56
CA GLU A 125 -9.06 27.10 7.54
C GLU A 125 -8.28 26.59 8.75
N ARG A 126 -8.64 25.41 9.30
CA ARG A 126 -7.88 24.81 10.42
C ARG A 126 -6.42 24.55 10.06
N ALA A 127 -6.15 24.17 8.81
CA ALA A 127 -4.81 23.85 8.32
C ALA A 127 -4.04 25.04 7.72
N ALA A 128 -4.58 26.26 7.81
CA ALA A 128 -4.00 27.46 7.19
C ALA A 128 -2.62 27.82 7.75
N ASP A 129 -2.47 27.70 9.08
CA ASP A 129 -1.25 28.04 9.82
C ASP A 129 -0.31 26.85 10.06
N ASP A 130 -0.62 25.68 9.50
CA ASP A 130 0.26 24.52 9.61
C ASP A 130 1.53 24.76 8.76
N ARG A 131 2.70 24.39 9.27
CA ARG A 131 3.95 24.47 8.48
C ARG A 131 3.85 23.69 7.17
N HIS A 132 3.14 22.57 7.22
CA HIS A 132 2.98 21.62 6.12
C HIS A 132 1.74 20.75 6.33
N HIS A 133 1.33 20.03 5.29
CA HIS A 133 0.38 18.93 5.38
C HIS A 133 0.89 17.75 4.56
N PHE A 134 0.42 16.56 4.91
CA PHE A 134 0.72 15.32 4.19
C PHE A 134 -0.41 15.00 3.22
N ARG A 135 -0.05 14.48 2.06
CA ARG A 135 -1.00 13.96 1.06
C ARG A 135 -0.62 12.53 0.75
N PHE A 136 -1.58 11.64 0.90
CA PHE A 136 -1.46 10.24 0.59
C PHE A 136 -2.44 9.86 -0.52
N ILE A 137 -2.00 8.93 -1.36
CA ILE A 137 -2.89 8.15 -2.23
C ILE A 137 -2.75 6.71 -1.74
N VAL A 138 -3.84 6.18 -1.21
CA VAL A 138 -3.91 4.82 -0.67
C VAL A 138 -4.63 3.96 -1.70
N SER A 139 -3.92 2.99 -2.26
CA SER A 139 -4.42 2.12 -3.33
C SER A 139 -4.26 0.66 -2.91
N PRO A 140 -5.27 0.06 -2.27
CA PRO A 140 -5.33 -1.38 -2.04
C PRO A 140 -5.36 -2.13 -3.37
N GLU A 141 -4.64 -3.25 -3.48
CA GLU A 141 -4.56 -4.04 -4.73
C GLU A 141 -5.93 -4.59 -5.16
N ASP A 142 -6.81 -4.85 -4.20
CA ASP A 142 -8.18 -5.36 -4.34
C ASP A 142 -9.20 -4.26 -4.02
N GLY A 143 -8.87 -2.99 -4.29
CA GLY A 143 -9.73 -1.83 -3.98
C GLY A 143 -11.14 -1.91 -4.57
N ALA A 144 -11.33 -2.63 -5.67
CA ALA A 144 -12.64 -2.87 -6.28
C ALA A 144 -13.47 -3.96 -5.57
N GLU A 145 -12.82 -4.87 -4.85
CA GLU A 145 -13.44 -5.91 -4.02
C GLU A 145 -13.72 -5.42 -2.60
N LEU A 146 -13.14 -4.28 -2.21
CA LEU A 146 -13.47 -3.60 -0.98
C LEU A 146 -14.82 -2.90 -1.14
N ASP A 147 -15.82 -3.41 -0.42
CA ASP A 147 -17.16 -2.80 -0.37
C ASP A 147 -17.13 -1.37 0.20
N ASP A 148 -16.15 -1.06 1.07
CA ASP A 148 -16.05 0.22 1.75
C ASP A 148 -14.59 0.68 1.96
N LEU A 149 -14.11 1.54 1.06
CA LEU A 149 -12.81 2.21 1.17
C LEU A 149 -12.74 3.24 2.31
N ARG A 150 -13.88 3.83 2.70
CA ARG A 150 -13.93 4.80 3.82
C ARG A 150 -13.61 4.10 5.11
N THR A 151 -14.29 2.99 5.41
CA THR A 151 -14.02 2.18 6.61
C THR A 151 -12.58 1.67 6.62
N TYR A 152 -12.07 1.22 5.48
CA TYR A 152 -10.66 0.83 5.37
C TYR A 152 -9.70 1.97 5.72
N THR A 153 -9.94 3.17 5.17
CA THR A 153 -9.13 4.36 5.44
C THR A 153 -9.22 4.79 6.91
N ARG A 154 -10.41 4.74 7.53
CA ARG A 154 -10.58 5.03 8.97
C ARG A 154 -9.75 4.10 9.83
N HIS A 155 -9.77 2.79 9.54
CA HIS A 155 -8.93 1.82 10.24
C HIS A 155 -7.44 2.06 10.03
N LEU A 156 -7.04 2.44 8.81
CA LEU A 156 -5.65 2.80 8.51
C LEU A 156 -5.20 3.99 9.37
N VAL A 157 -5.98 5.08 9.41
CA VAL A 157 -5.61 6.26 10.18
C VAL A 157 -5.64 5.99 11.68
N SER A 158 -6.60 5.21 12.19
CA SER A 158 -6.63 4.79 13.60
C SER A 158 -5.36 4.03 14.01
N ARG A 159 -4.79 3.20 13.12
CA ARG A 159 -3.49 2.57 13.38
C ARG A 159 -2.34 3.55 13.33
N MET A 160 -2.35 4.48 12.38
CA MET A 160 -1.34 5.55 12.31
C MET A 160 -1.32 6.38 13.61
N GLU A 161 -2.49 6.74 14.14
CA GLU A 161 -2.61 7.45 15.42
C GLU A 161 -2.03 6.63 16.58
N ALA A 162 -2.34 5.33 16.64
CA ALA A 162 -1.80 4.44 17.66
C ALA A 162 -0.27 4.32 17.58
N ASP A 163 0.28 4.23 16.37
CA ASP A 163 1.73 4.13 16.14
C ASP A 163 2.46 5.44 16.48
N LEU A 164 1.83 6.58 16.20
CA LEU A 164 2.39 7.91 16.48
C LEU A 164 2.18 8.35 17.94
N GLY A 165 1.19 7.79 18.64
CA GLY A 165 0.82 8.20 19.98
C GLY A 165 0.12 9.57 20.06
N THR A 166 -0.50 10.02 18.97
CA THR A 166 -1.25 11.29 18.86
C THR A 166 -2.47 11.10 17.99
N ARG A 167 -3.51 11.90 18.22
CA ARG A 167 -4.62 12.04 17.27
C ARG A 167 -4.17 12.81 16.02
N LEU A 168 -4.82 12.51 14.90
CA LEU A 168 -4.58 13.16 13.61
C LEU A 168 -5.86 13.90 13.17
N ASP A 169 -5.72 15.14 12.71
CA ASP A 169 -6.79 15.87 12.01
C ASP A 169 -6.59 15.70 10.50
N TRP A 170 -7.55 15.04 9.85
CA TRP A 170 -7.45 14.61 8.46
C TRP A 170 -8.80 14.64 7.76
N VAL A 171 -8.75 14.68 6.43
CA VAL A 171 -9.91 14.43 5.56
C VAL A 171 -9.49 13.53 4.41
N ALA A 172 -10.44 12.76 3.89
CA ALA A 172 -10.20 11.92 2.74
C ALA A 172 -11.37 11.91 1.76
N VAL A 173 -11.11 11.46 0.53
CA VAL A 173 -12.13 11.17 -0.48
C VAL A 173 -11.72 9.98 -1.32
N ASP A 174 -12.69 9.12 -1.64
CA ASP A 174 -12.49 7.95 -2.48
C ASP A 174 -12.72 8.28 -3.95
N HIS A 175 -11.80 7.85 -4.80
CA HIS A 175 -11.86 7.96 -6.25
C HIS A 175 -12.04 6.57 -6.86
N TRP A 176 -13.16 6.39 -7.55
CA TRP A 176 -13.58 5.17 -8.25
C TRP A 176 -13.58 5.34 -9.78
N ASN A 177 -13.11 6.49 -10.26
CA ASN A 177 -13.13 6.88 -11.67
C ASN A 177 -11.95 6.36 -12.49
N THR A 178 -11.16 5.47 -11.90
CA THR A 178 -10.06 4.76 -12.54
C THR A 178 -10.25 3.27 -12.33
N ASP A 179 -9.52 2.45 -13.10
CA ASP A 179 -9.55 0.98 -12.98
C ASP A 179 -9.08 0.47 -11.60
N ASN A 180 -8.47 1.35 -10.78
CA ASN A 180 -7.96 1.03 -9.45
C ASN A 180 -8.53 2.05 -8.44
N PRO A 181 -9.61 1.69 -7.72
CA PRO A 181 -10.18 2.54 -6.67
C PRO A 181 -9.13 2.91 -5.62
N HIS A 182 -9.09 4.18 -5.23
CA HIS A 182 -8.07 4.69 -4.31
C HIS A 182 -8.60 5.85 -3.47
N THR A 183 -8.03 6.03 -2.28
CA THR A 183 -8.38 7.11 -1.38
C THR A 183 -7.31 8.19 -1.41
N HIS A 184 -7.72 9.43 -1.64
CA HIS A 184 -6.90 10.60 -1.36
C HIS A 184 -7.06 10.98 0.10
N LEU A 185 -6.01 10.82 0.90
CA LEU A 185 -6.00 11.15 2.34
C LEU A 185 -5.10 12.36 2.59
N ILE A 186 -5.65 13.41 3.20
CA ILE A 186 -4.92 14.61 3.57
C ILE A 186 -4.86 14.72 5.09
N VAL A 187 -3.65 14.74 5.64
CA VAL A 187 -3.40 14.83 7.08
C VAL A 187 -2.71 16.15 7.39
N ARG A 188 -3.18 16.87 8.41
CA ARG A 188 -2.53 18.09 8.89
C ARG A 188 -1.13 17.80 9.42
N GLY A 189 -0.25 18.79 9.34
CA GLY A 189 1.13 18.67 9.82
C GLY A 189 1.29 18.98 11.30
N ARG A 190 0.25 18.81 12.11
CA ARG A 190 0.24 19.08 13.54
C ARG A 190 -0.32 17.91 14.33
N ASP A 191 0.26 17.69 15.51
CA ASP A 191 -0.21 16.72 16.50
C ASP A 191 -1.35 17.30 17.34
N ASP A 192 -1.91 16.48 18.24
CA ASP A 192 -3.00 16.87 19.13
C ASP A 192 -2.60 17.88 20.22
N THR A 193 -1.31 18.11 20.42
CA THR A 193 -0.75 19.18 21.26
C THR A 193 -0.52 20.49 20.47
N GLY A 194 -0.76 20.48 19.16
CA GLY A 194 -0.56 21.59 18.25
C GLY A 194 0.88 21.80 17.80
N LYS A 195 1.80 20.88 18.11
CA LYS A 195 3.18 20.90 17.62
C LYS A 195 3.26 20.34 16.22
N ASP A 196 4.30 20.74 15.49
CA ASP A 196 4.56 20.19 14.16
C ASP A 196 4.89 18.69 14.25
N LEU A 197 4.25 17.90 13.39
CA LEU A 197 4.64 16.52 13.07
C LEU A 197 5.88 16.47 12.14
#